data_AF-A0A9P7ML57-F1
#
_entry.id   AF-A0A9P7ML57-F1
#
_cell.length_a   1.000
_cell.length_b   1.000
_cell.length_c   1.000
_cell.angle_alpha   90.00
_cell.angle_beta   90.00
_cell.angle_gamma   90.00
#
_symmetry.space_group_name_H-M   'P 1'
#
loop_
_entity.id
_entity.type
_entity.pdbx_description
1 polymer ?
#
loop_
_entity_poly.entity_id
_entity_poly.type
_entity_poly.pdbx_seq_one_letter_code
_entity_poly.pdbx_strand_id
1 'polypeptide(L)'
;MMSISDEDQTAYFRGRKLIGKFARLPERYEGAVVRIENEGERRKKNSSEISSVKNDPDAELPAGESIHITSTFNEICTWTQGSISSDFDQYAKCVDEWFSIAER
;
A
#
# COMPACT_ATOMS: atom_id res chain seq x y z
N MET A 1 20.94 10.28 -7.79
CA MET A 1 20.07 11.45 -8.08
C MET A 1 18.73 10.89 -8.45
N MET A 2 17.82 10.80 -7.49
CA MET A 2 16.43 10.35 -7.74
C MET A 2 15.72 11.44 -8.52
N SER A 3 15.08 11.07 -9.62
CA SER A 3 14.28 11.98 -10.42
C SER A 3 12.82 11.74 -10.10
N ILE A 4 12.20 12.65 -9.36
CA ILE A 4 10.77 12.93 -9.58
C ILE A 4 10.68 13.31 -11.05
N SER A 5 9.94 12.55 -11.85
CA SER A 5 9.73 12.91 -13.24
C SER A 5 8.90 14.20 -13.28
N ASP A 6 9.43 15.22 -13.95
CA ASP A 6 8.73 16.51 -14.16
C ASP A 6 7.53 16.40 -15.12
N GLU A 7 7.21 15.18 -15.58
CA GLU A 7 5.97 14.90 -16.29
C GLU A 7 4.80 14.84 -15.30
N ASP A 8 4.25 16.01 -14.99
CA ASP A 8 3.00 16.16 -14.26
C ASP A 8 1.87 15.38 -14.97
N GLN A 9 1.47 14.24 -14.42
CA GLN A 9 0.31 13.51 -14.94
C GLN A 9 -0.97 14.24 -14.58
N THR A 10 -1.92 14.33 -15.52
CA THR A 10 -3.24 14.90 -15.22
C THR A 10 -4.29 13.80 -15.09
N ALA A 11 -5.11 13.88 -14.06
CA ALA A 11 -6.30 13.06 -13.89
C ALA A 11 -7.51 13.93 -13.49
N TYR A 12 -8.72 13.36 -13.60
CA TYR A 12 -9.93 14.02 -13.13
C TYR A 12 -10.65 13.11 -12.14
N PHE A 13 -10.91 13.63 -10.94
CA PHE A 13 -11.68 12.92 -9.93
C PHE A 13 -12.89 13.75 -9.53
N ARG A 14 -14.09 13.21 -9.75
CA ARG A 14 -15.36 13.91 -9.49
C ARG A 14 -15.43 15.29 -10.14
N GLY A 15 -14.94 15.39 -11.38
CA GLY A 15 -14.91 16.64 -12.16
C GLY A 15 -13.82 17.65 -11.74
N ARG A 16 -12.96 17.32 -10.77
CA ARG A 16 -11.85 18.18 -10.34
C ARG A 16 -10.54 17.71 -10.99
N LYS A 17 -9.79 18.66 -11.57
CA LYS A 17 -8.45 18.38 -12.13
C LYS A 17 -7.47 18.08 -11.01
N LEU A 18 -6.76 16.98 -11.14
CA LEU A 18 -5.66 16.56 -10.30
C LEU A 18 -4.36 16.58 -11.11
N ILE A 19 -3.29 17.02 -10.46
CA ILE A 19 -1.91 16.94 -10.94
C ILE A 19 -1.22 15.85 -10.11
N GLY A 20 -0.62 14.89 -10.79
CA GLY A 20 0.04 13.73 -10.23
C GLY A 20 1.56 13.88 -10.31
N LYS A 21 2.25 13.65 -9.20
CA LYS A 21 3.71 13.56 -9.13
C LYS A 21 4.15 12.16 -8.76
N PHE A 22 5.02 11.59 -9.59
CA PHE A 22 5.55 10.25 -9.38
C PHE A 22 6.84 10.28 -8.59
N ALA A 23 6.98 9.32 -7.67
CA ALA A 23 8.19 9.07 -6.92
C ALA A 23 8.49 7.57 -6.96
N ARG A 24 9.66 7.22 -7.49
CA ARG A 24 10.16 5.84 -7.50
C ARG A 24 10.76 5.48 -6.15
N LEU A 25 10.48 4.25 -5.71
CA LEU A 25 11.12 3.70 -4.54
C LEU A 25 12.64 3.57 -4.75
N PRO A 26 13.44 3.66 -3.68
CA PRO A 26 14.86 3.39 -3.77
C PRO A 26 15.14 1.97 -4.28
N GLU A 27 16.22 1.77 -5.05
CA GLU A 27 16.50 0.51 -5.78
C GLU A 27 16.52 -0.74 -4.89
N ARG A 28 16.84 -0.59 -3.60
CA ARG A 28 16.92 -1.69 -2.63
C ARG A 28 15.62 -1.95 -1.87
N TYR A 29 14.54 -1.27 -2.24
CA TYR A 29 13.24 -1.35 -1.57
C TYR A 29 12.15 -1.76 -2.55
N GLU A 30 11.21 -2.56 -2.04
CA GLU A 30 10.00 -2.96 -2.75
C GLU A 30 8.79 -2.60 -1.90
N GLY A 31 7.80 -1.96 -2.51
CA GLY A 31 6.53 -1.66 -1.87
C GLY A 31 5.65 -2.89 -1.90
N ALA A 32 4.96 -3.19 -0.80
CA ALA A 32 4.02 -4.29 -0.72
C ALA A 32 2.65 -3.81 -0.21
N VAL A 33 1.59 -4.23 -0.88
CA VAL A 33 0.22 -4.11 -0.39
C VAL A 33 -0.10 -5.40 0.35
N VAL A 34 -0.46 -5.29 1.63
CA VAL A 34 -0.74 -6.44 2.49
C VAL A 34 -2.20 -6.51 2.91
N ARG A 35 -2.74 -7.72 2.97
CA ARG A 35 -4.01 -8.05 3.61
C ARG A 35 -3.71 -8.73 4.93
N ILE A 36 -4.30 -8.21 6.00
CA ILE A 36 -4.30 -8.84 7.31
C ILE A 36 -5.57 -9.67 7.39
N GLU A 37 -5.43 -10.98 7.60
CA GLU A 37 -6.57 -11.87 7.82
C GLU A 37 -6.66 -12.20 9.31
N ASN A 38 -7.79 -11.84 9.92
CA ASN A 38 -8.10 -12.18 11.30
C ASN A 38 -8.79 -13.54 11.35
N GLU A 39 -8.64 -14.24 12.48
CA GLU A 39 -9.18 -15.59 12.69
C GLU A 39 -10.69 -15.72 12.39
N GLY A 40 -11.46 -14.65 12.61
CA GLY A 40 -12.89 -14.59 12.32
C GLY A 40 -13.26 -14.66 10.82
N GLU A 41 -12.36 -14.29 9.92
CA GLU A 41 -12.57 -14.37 8.47
C GLU A 41 -12.19 -15.75 7.91
N ARG A 42 -11.15 -16.39 8.46
CA ARG A 42 -10.78 -17.77 8.12
C ARG A 42 -11.90 -18.76 8.40
N ARG A 43 -12.57 -18.64 9.55
CA ARG A 43 -13.70 -19.52 9.92
C ARG A 43 -14.89 -19.39 8.96
N LYS A 44 -15.12 -18.21 8.37
CA LYS A 44 -16.17 -18.00 7.35
C LYS A 44 -15.81 -18.56 5.98
N LYS A 45 -14.53 -18.54 5.62
CA LYS A 45 -14.04 -19.10 4.35
C LYS A 45 -14.02 -20.64 4.38
N ASN A 46 -13.74 -21.23 5.54
CA ASN A 46 -13.67 -22.68 5.71
C ASN A 46 -15.03 -23.32 6.04
N SER A 47 -16.08 -22.55 6.38
CA SER A 47 -17.42 -23.12 6.65
C SER A 47 -18.19 -23.50 5.39
N SER A 48 -17.69 -23.21 4.18
CA SER A 48 -18.31 -23.66 2.93
C SER A 48 -17.88 -25.06 2.50
N GLU A 49 -16.87 -25.66 3.15
CA GLU A 49 -16.42 -27.01 2.82
C GLU A 49 -16.20 -27.84 4.10
N ILE A 50 -16.94 -28.95 4.17
CA ILE A 50 -16.69 -30.14 4.99
C ILE A 50 -17.39 -30.16 6.36
N SER A 51 -18.56 -30.78 6.29
CA SER A 51 -19.13 -31.68 7.29
C SER A 51 -18.12 -32.70 7.85
N SER A 52 -18.16 -32.89 9.18
CA SER A 52 -17.87 -34.13 9.94
C SER A 52 -16.49 -34.30 10.61
N VAL A 53 -16.56 -34.47 11.94
CA VAL A 53 -15.85 -35.47 12.79
C VAL A 53 -14.58 -35.05 13.59
N LYS A 54 -14.78 -35.14 14.93
CA LYS A 54 -13.92 -35.56 16.06
C LYS A 54 -12.95 -34.57 16.74
N ASN A 55 -13.11 -34.56 18.06
CA ASN A 55 -12.21 -34.04 19.09
C ASN A 55 -10.79 -34.58 18.92
N ASP A 56 -9.82 -33.68 18.81
CA ASP A 56 -8.39 -33.92 19.02
C ASP A 56 -7.92 -33.00 20.17
N PRO A 57 -7.22 -33.52 21.21
CA PRO A 57 -6.77 -32.73 22.37
C PRO A 57 -5.57 -31.81 22.11
N ASP A 58 -5.05 -31.71 20.88
CA ASP A 58 -4.03 -30.71 20.55
C ASP A 58 -4.69 -29.37 20.22
N ALA A 59 -5.11 -28.66 21.27
CA ALA A 59 -5.67 -27.32 21.16
C ALA A 59 -4.63 -26.38 20.53
N GLU A 60 -4.78 -26.15 19.22
CA GLU A 60 -3.98 -25.21 18.43
C GLU A 60 -3.77 -23.91 19.21
N LEU A 61 -2.50 -23.58 19.46
CA LEU A 61 -2.08 -22.26 19.92
C LEU A 61 -2.79 -21.19 19.08
N PRO A 62 -3.25 -20.07 19.66
CA PRO A 62 -4.01 -19.06 18.91
C PRO A 62 -3.20 -18.66 17.68
N ALA A 63 -3.69 -19.07 16.50
CA ALA A 63 -3.05 -18.77 15.25
C ALA A 63 -3.03 -17.24 15.10
N GLY A 64 -1.86 -16.64 15.26
CA GLY A 64 -1.68 -15.20 15.19
C GLY A 64 -2.19 -14.62 13.88
N GLU A 65 -2.45 -13.31 13.89
CA GLU A 65 -2.83 -12.56 12.68
C GLU A 65 -1.86 -12.87 11.53
N SER A 66 -2.39 -13.29 10.38
CA SER A 66 -1.57 -13.56 9.20
C SER A 66 -1.57 -12.40 8.25
N ILE A 67 -0.37 -12.05 7.79
CA ILE A 67 -0.14 -11.02 6.79
C ILE A 67 0.11 -11.69 5.43
N HIS A 68 -0.68 -11.32 4.43
CA HIS A 68 -0.54 -11.81 3.05
C HIS A 68 -0.23 -10.65 2.10
N ILE A 69 0.85 -10.75 1.33
CA ILE A 69 1.15 -9.80 0.27
C ILE A 69 0.18 -10.04 -0.90
N THR A 70 -0.59 -9.02 -1.26
CA THR A 70 -1.55 -9.10 -2.38
C THR A 70 -1.01 -8.52 -3.67
N SER A 71 -0.06 -7.59 -3.59
CA SER A 71 0.60 -6.96 -4.74
C SER A 71 1.89 -6.28 -4.30
N THR A 72 2.81 -6.07 -5.24
CA THR A 72 4.00 -5.23 -5.03
C THR A 72 3.99 -4.02 -5.97
N PHE A 73 4.80 -3.01 -5.66
CA PHE A 73 4.96 -1.79 -6.45
C PHE A 73 6.36 -1.20 -6.27
N ASN A 74 6.82 -0.45 -7.28
CA ASN A 74 8.12 0.23 -7.28
C ASN A 74 8.01 1.76 -7.41
N GLU A 75 6.79 2.29 -7.52
CA GLU A 75 6.52 3.71 -7.75
C GLU A 75 5.20 4.10 -7.09
N ILE A 76 5.13 5.32 -6.56
CA ILE A 76 3.92 5.92 -6.00
C ILE A 76 3.64 7.27 -6.67
N CYS A 77 2.36 7.66 -6.71
CA CYS A 77 1.92 8.93 -7.28
C CYS A 77 1.14 9.73 -6.25
N THR A 78 1.55 10.97 -5.97
CA THR A 78 0.78 11.92 -5.15
C THR A 78 -0.09 12.77 -6.03
N TRP A 79 -1.38 12.88 -5.70
CA TRP A 79 -2.34 13.65 -6.46
C TRP A 79 -2.79 14.90 -5.71
N THR A 80 -2.55 16.05 -6.31
CA THR A 80 -2.93 17.35 -5.75
C THR A 80 -3.91 18.05 -6.67
N GLN A 81 -4.93 18.68 -6.10
CA GLN A 81 -5.88 19.45 -6.89
C GLN A 81 -5.30 20.84 -7.22
N GLY A 82 -5.37 21.27 -8.49
CA GLY A 82 -4.73 22.53 -8.94
C GLY A 82 -5.19 23.80 -8.20
N SER A 83 -4.55 24.97 -8.32
CA SER A 83 -3.43 25.44 -9.14
C SER A 83 -2.10 25.51 -8.36
N ILE A 84 -0.98 25.26 -9.05
CA ILE A 84 0.41 25.33 -8.55
C ILE A 84 0.76 26.81 -8.25
N SER A 85 0.19 27.38 -7.20
CA SER A 85 0.49 28.76 -6.79
C SER A 85 0.69 28.96 -5.30
N SER A 86 0.71 27.90 -4.49
CA SER A 86 1.25 28.01 -3.15
C SER A 86 1.92 26.70 -2.81
N ASP A 87 3.25 26.78 -2.71
CA ASP A 87 4.10 25.91 -1.93
C ASP A 87 4.08 24.43 -2.34
N PHE A 88 5.23 23.99 -2.89
CA PHE A 88 5.67 22.60 -3.03
C PHE A 88 4.68 21.57 -2.48
N ASP A 89 4.11 20.72 -3.35
CA ASP A 89 3.25 19.60 -2.96
C ASP A 89 3.83 18.91 -1.72
N GLN A 90 3.22 19.16 -0.56
CA GLN A 90 3.75 18.75 0.74
C GLN A 90 3.87 17.23 0.80
N TYR A 91 2.98 16.50 0.12
CA TYR A 91 3.01 15.05 0.08
C TYR A 91 4.18 14.55 -0.77
N ALA A 92 4.40 15.16 -1.94
CA ALA A 92 5.56 14.84 -2.77
C ALA A 92 6.87 15.10 -2.02
N LYS A 93 6.95 16.23 -1.30
CA LYS A 93 8.12 16.57 -0.48
C LYS A 93 8.33 15.57 0.67
N CYS A 94 7.27 15.22 1.40
CA CYS A 94 7.38 14.24 2.48
C CYS A 94 7.84 12.86 1.97
N VAL A 95 7.38 12.44 0.80
CA VAL A 95 7.82 11.19 0.16
C VAL A 95 9.30 11.25 -0.18
N ASP A 96 9.76 12.35 -0.79
CA ASP A 96 11.15 12.55 -1.18
C ASP A 96 12.10 12.57 0.04
N GLU A 97 11.71 13.28 1.10
CA GLU A 97 12.45 13.31 2.36
C GLU A 97 12.49 11.93 3.03
N TRP A 98 11.38 11.19 3.02
CA TRP A 98 11.33 9.85 3.60
C TRP A 98 12.25 8.88 2.86
N PHE A 99 12.26 8.90 1.52
CA PHE A 99 13.17 8.08 0.72
C PHE A 99 14.64 8.46 0.93
N SER A 100 14.92 9.76 1.02
CA SER A 100 16.27 10.26 1.32
C SER A 100 16.79 9.77 2.68
N ILE A 101 15.91 9.64 3.68
CA ILE A 101 16.27 9.07 4.99
C ILE A 101 16.46 7.55 4.89
N ALA A 102 15.64 6.84 4.12
CA ALA A 102 15.73 5.40 3.98
C ALA A 102 17.03 4.93 3.29
N GLU A 103 17.57 5.71 2.35
CA GLU A 103 18.85 5.41 1.69
C GLU A 103 20.09 5.68 2.55
N ARG A 104 19.94 6.32 3.72
CA ARG A 104 21.05 6.72 4.59
C ARG A 104 21.47 5.61 5.56
#